data_AF-A0A3G4VM23-F1
#
_entry.id   AF-A0A3G4VM23-F1
#
_cell.length_a   1.000
_cell.length_b   1.000
_cell.length_c   1.000
_cell.angle_alpha   90.00
_cell.angle_beta   90.00
_cell.angle_gamma   90.00
#
_symmetry.space_group_name_H-M   'P 1'
#
loop_
_entity.id
_entity.type
_entity.pdbx_description
1 polymer ?
#
loop_
_entity_poly.entity_id
_entity_poly.type
_entity_poly.pdbx_seq_one_letter_code
_entity_poly.pdbx_strand_id
1 'polypeptide(L)'
;MKAYKKRHQKLLHYCLTRLLCPTSFSVLTTLTERECQQWLSSNLGEVRKVVATLGLLIEYQKYRLNRDGWKLLKARCSLSQDLYLWSDLIEIQHIPQEQSNQQLGLMMLAQYDKRLAVLWAIRLRVELPLEPITIMNVYRLRDVVVQVLKPLFDKSGVDWYV
;
A
#
# COMPACT_ATOMS: atom_id res chain seq x y z
N MET A 1 -22.10 -3.21 -17.14
CA MET A 1 -21.63 -3.45 -15.74
C MET A 1 -20.43 -2.55 -15.45
N LYS A 2 -20.43 -1.81 -14.33
CA LYS A 2 -19.32 -0.89 -13.98
C LYS A 2 -18.00 -1.65 -13.84
N ALA A 3 -16.87 -1.03 -14.21
CA ALA A 3 -15.58 -1.70 -14.29
C ALA A 3 -15.12 -2.32 -12.95
N TYR A 4 -15.34 -1.61 -11.84
CA TYR A 4 -15.00 -2.11 -10.50
C TYR A 4 -15.83 -3.35 -10.10
N LYS A 5 -17.11 -3.42 -10.47
CA LYS A 5 -17.96 -4.61 -10.24
C LYS A 5 -17.42 -5.84 -10.98
N LYS A 6 -16.97 -5.66 -12.23
CA LYS A 6 -16.33 -6.73 -13.00
C LYS A 6 -15.04 -7.22 -12.35
N ARG A 7 -14.24 -6.31 -11.80
CA ARG A 7 -13.01 -6.67 -11.08
C ARG A 7 -13.32 -7.38 -9.77
N HIS A 8 -14.31 -6.92 -9.00
CA HIS A 8 -14.75 -7.60 -7.77
C HIS A 8 -15.22 -9.02 -8.04
N GLN A 9 -16.08 -9.23 -9.04
CA GLN A 9 -16.54 -10.57 -9.43
C GLN A 9 -15.38 -11.48 -9.88
N LYS A 10 -14.41 -10.94 -10.64
CA LYS A 10 -13.21 -11.70 -11.01
C LYS A 10 -12.39 -12.11 -9.80
N LEU A 11 -12.25 -11.22 -8.81
CA LEU A 11 -11.55 -11.53 -7.57
C LEU A 11 -12.30 -12.58 -6.77
N LEU A 12 -13.62 -12.47 -6.62
CA LEU A 12 -14.44 -13.48 -5.95
C LEU A 12 -14.32 -14.86 -6.65
N HIS A 13 -14.41 -14.91 -7.97
CA HIS A 13 -14.22 -16.16 -8.72
C HIS A 13 -12.80 -16.75 -8.53
N TYR A 14 -11.78 -15.89 -8.50
CA TYR A 14 -10.43 -16.31 -8.16
C TYR A 14 -10.31 -16.88 -6.74
N CYS A 15 -11.11 -16.40 -5.77
CA CYS A 15 -11.18 -16.97 -4.42
C CYS A 15 -11.87 -18.33 -4.39
N LEU A 16 -12.88 -18.54 -5.22
CA LEU A 16 -13.57 -19.82 -5.29
C LEU A 16 -12.70 -20.91 -5.93
N THR A 17 -11.73 -20.50 -6.76
CA THR A 17 -10.80 -21.42 -7.45
C THR A 17 -9.49 -21.65 -6.70
N ARG A 18 -9.18 -20.86 -5.67
CA ARG A 18 -7.96 -20.99 -4.86
C ARG A 18 -8.26 -20.83 -3.36
N LEU A 19 -7.66 -21.69 -2.54
CA LEU A 19 -7.72 -21.60 -1.09
C LEU A 19 -7.01 -20.33 -0.60
N LEU A 20 -7.75 -19.23 -0.46
CA LEU A 20 -7.28 -18.06 0.26
C LEU A 20 -7.34 -18.31 1.77
N CYS A 21 -6.47 -17.63 2.53
CA CYS A 21 -6.58 -17.64 3.98
C CYS A 21 -7.91 -16.99 4.42
N PRO A 22 -8.48 -17.39 5.58
CA PRO A 22 -9.78 -16.89 6.05
C PRO A 22 -9.89 -15.36 6.10
N THR A 23 -8.81 -14.69 6.49
CA THR A 23 -8.72 -13.22 6.56
C THR A 23 -8.90 -12.59 5.18
N SER A 24 -8.22 -13.13 4.15
CA SER A 24 -8.29 -12.62 2.78
C SER A 24 -9.67 -12.84 2.17
N PHE A 25 -10.26 -14.00 2.44
CA PHE A 25 -11.62 -14.31 2.00
C PHE A 25 -12.65 -13.39 2.65
N SER A 26 -12.58 -13.19 3.97
CA SER A 26 -13.47 -12.30 4.73
C SER A 26 -13.41 -10.85 4.24
N VAL A 27 -12.22 -10.32 3.97
CA VAL A 27 -12.09 -8.96 3.41
C VAL A 27 -12.83 -8.84 2.08
N LEU A 28 -12.65 -9.80 1.17
CA LEU A 28 -13.24 -9.74 -0.17
C LEU A 28 -14.77 -9.88 -0.22
N THR A 29 -15.34 -10.69 0.68
CA THR A 29 -16.80 -10.90 0.75
C THR A 29 -17.53 -9.81 1.52
N THR A 30 -16.82 -9.06 2.36
CA THR A 30 -17.38 -7.97 3.18
C THR A 30 -17.10 -6.57 2.63
N LEU A 31 -16.60 -6.44 1.39
CA LEU A 31 -16.41 -5.14 0.75
C LEU A 31 -17.75 -4.47 0.45
N THR A 32 -17.91 -3.24 0.93
CA THR A 32 -19.03 -2.38 0.57
C THR A 32 -18.92 -1.91 -0.88
N GLU A 33 -20.04 -1.48 -1.46
CA GLU A 33 -20.05 -0.92 -2.83
C GLU A 33 -19.11 0.30 -2.97
N ARG A 34 -19.01 1.12 -1.91
CA ARG A 34 -18.09 2.27 -1.85
C ARG A 34 -16.63 1.84 -1.86
N GLU A 35 -16.25 0.90 -0.98
CA GLU A 35 -14.90 0.32 -0.95
C GLU A 35 -14.54 -0.33 -2.31
N CYS A 36 -15.47 -1.08 -2.90
CA CYS A 36 -15.29 -1.66 -4.23
C CYS A 36 -15.05 -0.58 -5.30
N GLN A 37 -15.86 0.47 -5.33
CA GLN A 37 -15.66 1.58 -6.25
C GLN A 37 -14.31 2.26 -6.03
N GLN A 38 -13.94 2.52 -4.79
CA GLN A 38 -12.73 3.25 -4.44
C GLN A 38 -11.46 2.44 -4.71
N TRP A 39 -11.40 1.19 -4.25
CA TRP A 39 -10.18 0.39 -4.24
C TRP A 39 -9.99 -0.47 -5.49
N LEU A 40 -11.07 -0.72 -6.25
CA LEU A 40 -11.04 -1.50 -7.49
C LEU A 40 -11.20 -0.66 -8.74
N SER A 41 -11.32 0.67 -8.66
CA SER A 41 -11.33 1.53 -9.85
C SER A 41 -9.94 1.73 -10.48
N SER A 42 -8.87 1.67 -9.68
CA SER A 42 -7.49 1.74 -10.19
C SER A 42 -7.10 0.47 -10.95
N ASN A 43 -6.33 0.60 -12.02
CA ASN A 43 -5.79 -0.54 -12.76
C ASN A 43 -4.62 -1.21 -12.00
N LEU A 44 -4.14 -2.38 -12.48
CA LEU A 44 -3.09 -3.12 -11.77
C LEU A 44 -1.72 -2.41 -11.80
N GLY A 45 -1.38 -1.71 -12.89
CA GLY A 45 -0.14 -0.95 -13.00
C GLY A 45 -0.09 0.22 -12.04
N GLU A 46 -1.23 0.89 -11.86
CA GLU A 46 -1.43 1.95 -10.85
C GLU A 46 -1.22 1.43 -9.42
N VAL A 47 -1.83 0.29 -9.09
CA VAL A 47 -1.62 -0.36 -7.78
C VAL A 47 -0.15 -0.73 -7.56
N ARG A 48 0.52 -1.29 -8.58
CA ARG A 48 1.96 -1.61 -8.52
C ARG A 48 2.80 -0.37 -8.26
N LYS A 49 2.49 0.74 -8.94
CA LYS A 49 3.23 2.00 -8.78
C LYS A 49 3.11 2.52 -7.36
N VAL A 50 1.90 2.58 -6.81
CA VAL A 50 1.69 3.04 -5.43
C VAL A 50 2.40 2.16 -4.41
N VAL A 51 2.22 0.84 -4.50
CA VAL A 51 2.87 -0.09 -3.57
C VAL A 51 4.39 0.02 -3.67
N ALA A 52 4.95 0.15 -4.89
CA ALA A 52 6.38 0.36 -5.05
C ALA A 52 6.86 1.69 -4.45
N THR A 53 6.10 2.78 -4.62
CA THR A 53 6.42 4.08 -4.01
C THR A 53 6.40 4.00 -2.48
N LEU A 54 5.39 3.36 -1.88
CA LEU A 54 5.35 3.13 -0.43
C LEU A 54 6.54 2.29 0.05
N GLY A 55 6.90 1.24 -0.69
CA GLY A 55 8.08 0.42 -0.39
C GLY A 55 9.38 1.22 -0.44
N LEU A 56 9.51 2.09 -1.43
CA LEU A 56 10.67 2.96 -1.59
C LEU A 56 10.80 4.00 -0.45
N LEU A 57 9.68 4.48 0.12
CA LEU A 57 9.71 5.32 1.32
C LEU A 57 10.27 4.57 2.52
N ILE A 58 9.90 3.30 2.69
CA ILE A 58 10.47 2.47 3.76
C ILE A 58 11.95 2.20 3.52
N GLU A 59 12.36 1.89 2.29
CA GLU A 59 13.78 1.73 1.94
C GLU A 59 14.58 3.00 2.22
N TYR A 60 14.04 4.17 1.88
CA TYR A 60 14.65 5.46 2.22
C TYR A 60 14.87 5.60 3.73
N GLN A 61 13.86 5.32 4.56
CA GLN A 61 13.98 5.36 6.03
C GLN A 61 15.00 4.32 6.52
N LYS A 62 15.01 3.11 5.95
CA LYS A 62 16.00 2.07 6.26
C LYS A 62 17.43 2.53 6.02
N TYR A 63 17.70 3.14 4.86
CA TYR A 63 19.03 3.63 4.53
C TYR A 63 19.44 4.82 5.42
N ARG A 64 18.48 5.67 5.81
CA ARG A 64 18.71 6.77 6.76
C ARG A 64 19.10 6.24 8.14
N LEU A 65 18.37 5.27 8.69
CA LEU A 65 18.69 4.63 9.98
C LEU A 65 20.07 3.97 9.97
N ASN A 66 20.38 3.24 8.90
CA ASN A 66 21.64 2.51 8.75
C ASN A 66 22.82 3.38 8.31
N ARG A 67 22.60 4.69 8.09
CA ARG A 67 23.60 5.64 7.59
C ARG A 67 24.28 5.21 6.27
N ASP A 68 23.52 4.54 5.39
CA ASP A 68 24.00 4.09 4.07
C ASP A 68 23.85 5.23 3.04
N GLY A 69 24.86 6.11 2.98
CA GLY A 69 24.81 7.34 2.19
C GLY A 69 24.55 7.13 0.70
N TRP A 70 25.16 6.13 0.08
CA TRP A 70 25.03 5.88 -1.36
C TRP A 70 23.63 5.38 -1.72
N LYS A 71 23.08 4.43 -0.94
CA LYS A 71 21.72 3.94 -1.16
C LYS A 71 20.67 5.00 -0.82
N LEU A 72 20.93 5.83 0.20
CA LEU A 72 20.07 6.96 0.54
C LEU A 72 19.96 7.97 -0.61
N LEU A 73 21.08 8.34 -1.24
CA LEU A 73 21.08 9.21 -2.41
C LEU A 73 20.30 8.61 -3.58
N LYS A 74 20.51 7.31 -3.86
CA LYS A 74 19.76 6.61 -4.92
C LYS A 74 18.25 6.60 -4.65
N ALA A 75 17.84 6.38 -3.41
CA ALA A 75 16.43 6.45 -3.02
C ALA A 75 15.85 7.87 -3.21
N ARG A 76 16.61 8.91 -2.83
CA ARG A 76 16.22 10.31 -3.05
C ARG A 76 16.07 10.68 -4.52
N CYS A 77 16.90 10.14 -5.42
CA CYS A 77 16.73 10.37 -6.86
C CYS A 77 15.49 9.66 -7.44
N SER A 78 15.01 8.61 -6.77
CA SER A 78 13.87 7.80 -7.20
C SER A 78 12.55 8.29 -6.60
N LEU A 79 12.59 9.07 -5.51
CA LEU A 79 11.46 9.71 -4.86
C LEU A 79 11.39 11.19 -5.25
N SER A 80 10.19 11.76 -5.35
CA SER A 80 10.09 13.22 -5.38
C SER A 80 10.47 13.80 -4.01
N GLN A 81 10.93 15.06 -4.01
CA GLN A 81 11.34 15.76 -2.79
C GLN A 81 10.27 15.74 -1.71
N ASP A 82 9.03 16.05 -2.09
CA ASP A 82 7.90 16.08 -1.16
C ASP A 82 7.72 14.73 -0.46
N LEU A 83 7.84 13.61 -1.19
CA LEU A 83 7.55 12.30 -0.64
C LEU A 83 8.56 11.87 0.44
N TYR A 84 9.87 12.07 0.21
CA TYR A 84 10.83 11.71 1.25
C TYR A 84 10.74 12.65 2.47
N LEU A 85 10.39 13.93 2.28
CA LEU A 85 10.14 14.85 3.39
C LEU A 85 8.92 14.44 4.22
N TRP A 86 7.82 14.03 3.56
CA TRP A 86 6.66 13.45 4.24
C TRP A 86 7.03 12.18 5.01
N SER A 87 7.86 11.31 4.42
CA SER A 87 8.30 10.09 5.11
C SER A 87 9.15 10.38 6.35
N ASP A 88 9.90 11.48 6.38
CA ASP A 88 10.69 11.85 7.55
C ASP A 88 9.82 12.24 8.75
N LEU A 89 8.54 12.56 8.54
CA LEU A 89 7.62 12.91 9.61
C LEU A 89 7.13 11.70 10.44
N ILE A 90 7.06 10.51 9.84
CA ILE A 90 6.50 9.32 10.49
C ILE A 90 7.51 8.57 11.36
N GLU A 91 8.80 8.69 11.04
CA GLU A 91 9.93 8.03 11.71
C GLU A 91 9.71 6.53 11.94
N ILE A 92 10.21 5.71 11.01
CA ILE A 92 10.15 4.25 11.14
C ILE A 92 11.31 3.81 12.05
N GLN A 93 11.01 3.03 13.09
CA GLN A 93 12.01 2.55 14.05
C GLN A 93 12.51 1.14 13.72
N HIS A 94 11.61 0.28 13.25
CA HIS A 94 11.91 -1.11 12.95
C HIS A 94 11.33 -1.50 11.59
N ILE A 95 12.18 -2.09 10.75
CA ILE A 95 11.85 -2.59 9.42
C ILE A 95 12.35 -4.04 9.34
N PRO A 96 11.46 -5.02 9.20
CA PRO A 96 11.82 -6.42 9.00
C PRO A 96 12.84 -6.61 7.88
N GLN A 97 13.77 -7.54 8.08
CA GLN A 97 14.78 -7.85 7.07
C GLN A 97 14.18 -8.67 5.92
N GLU A 98 14.90 -8.70 4.80
CA GLU A 98 14.62 -9.59 3.65
C GLU A 98 13.27 -9.41 2.93
N GLN A 99 12.54 -8.34 3.22
CA GLN A 99 11.31 -8.03 2.49
C GLN A 99 11.60 -7.39 1.12
N SER A 100 10.89 -7.84 0.10
CA SER A 100 10.88 -7.18 -1.21
C SER A 100 10.24 -5.78 -1.11
N ASN A 101 10.58 -4.90 -2.06
CA ASN A 101 10.00 -3.56 -2.13
C ASN A 101 8.45 -3.57 -2.13
N GLN A 102 7.84 -4.53 -2.83
CA GLN A 102 6.38 -4.68 -2.85
C GLN A 102 5.81 -5.11 -1.49
N GLN A 103 6.49 -6.02 -0.80
CA GLN A 103 6.13 -6.44 0.55
C GLN A 103 6.22 -5.26 1.53
N LEU A 104 7.31 -4.50 1.49
CA LEU A 104 7.46 -3.28 2.29
C LEU A 104 6.30 -2.30 2.05
N GLY A 105 5.99 -2.01 0.78
CA GLY A 105 4.87 -1.12 0.45
C GLY A 105 3.51 -1.61 0.96
N LEU A 106 3.26 -2.91 0.89
CA LEU A 106 2.05 -3.52 1.46
C LEU A 106 2.03 -3.46 2.99
N MET A 107 3.18 -3.55 3.65
CA MET A 107 3.27 -3.39 5.11
C MET A 107 2.96 -1.95 5.52
N MET A 108 3.48 -0.95 4.81
CA MET A 108 3.12 0.46 5.05
C MET A 108 1.63 0.70 4.88
N LEU A 109 1.07 0.12 3.82
CA LEU A 109 -0.35 0.20 3.54
C LEU A 109 -1.18 -0.50 4.62
N ALA A 110 -0.71 -1.63 5.16
CA ALA A 110 -1.42 -2.37 6.20
C ALA A 110 -1.47 -1.63 7.55
N GLN A 111 -0.48 -0.79 7.84
CA GLN A 111 -0.50 0.12 9.00
C GLN A 111 -1.54 1.23 8.85
N TYR A 112 -1.81 1.65 7.61
CA TYR A 112 -2.82 2.66 7.30
C TYR A 112 -4.23 2.08 7.17
N ASP A 113 -4.39 1.06 6.34
CA ASP A 113 -5.63 0.34 6.07
C ASP A 113 -5.34 -1.12 5.73
N LYS A 114 -5.55 -1.98 6.73
CA LYS A 114 -5.32 -3.43 6.61
C LYS A 114 -6.22 -4.08 5.55
N ARG A 115 -7.47 -3.64 5.40
CA ARG A 115 -8.42 -4.22 4.42
C ARG A 115 -7.94 -3.91 3.01
N LEU A 116 -7.53 -2.68 2.76
CA LEU A 116 -6.95 -2.26 1.48
C LEU A 116 -5.65 -3.01 1.16
N ALA A 117 -4.76 -3.16 2.15
CA ALA A 117 -3.51 -3.90 1.96
C ALA A 117 -3.75 -5.37 1.58
N VAL A 118 -4.68 -6.06 2.26
CA VAL A 118 -5.08 -7.43 1.93
C VAL A 118 -5.63 -7.50 0.50
N LEU A 119 -6.53 -6.58 0.13
CA LEU A 119 -7.10 -6.53 -1.21
C LEU A 119 -6.01 -6.37 -2.28
N TRP A 120 -5.07 -5.46 -2.06
CA TRP A 120 -4.00 -5.19 -3.03
C TRP A 120 -2.94 -6.29 -3.07
N ALA A 121 -2.64 -6.94 -1.95
CA ALA A 121 -1.81 -8.14 -1.90
C ALA A 121 -2.38 -9.24 -2.82
N ILE A 122 -3.70 -9.50 -2.74
CA ILE A 122 -4.39 -10.47 -3.61
C ILE A 122 -4.30 -10.05 -5.08
N ARG A 123 -4.53 -8.77 -5.39
CA ARG A 123 -4.45 -8.25 -6.76
C ARG A 123 -3.04 -8.37 -7.34
N LEU A 124 -2.02 -8.12 -6.53
CA LEU A 124 -0.61 -8.18 -6.92
C LEU A 124 -0.06 -9.61 -6.92
N ARG A 125 -0.76 -10.56 -6.27
CA ARG A 125 -0.27 -11.93 -6.00
C ARG A 125 1.03 -11.91 -5.20
N VAL A 126 1.09 -11.02 -4.21
CA VAL A 126 2.21 -10.87 -3.27
C VAL A 126 1.70 -11.23 -1.89
N GLU A 127 2.50 -11.96 -1.13
CA GLU A 127 2.16 -12.29 0.26
C GLU A 127 2.29 -11.03 1.12
N LEU A 128 1.30 -10.80 1.99
CA LEU A 128 1.35 -9.73 2.97
C LEU A 128 2.17 -10.23 4.18
N PRO A 129 3.32 -9.61 4.49
CA PRO A 129 4.11 -10.03 5.64
C PRO A 129 3.32 -9.91 6.94
N LEU A 130 3.49 -10.89 7.82
CA LEU A 130 2.81 -10.93 9.13
C LEU A 130 3.47 -10.00 10.14
N GLU A 131 4.78 -9.80 10.00
CA GLU A 131 5.54 -8.92 10.88
C GLU A 131 5.27 -7.45 10.53
N PRO A 132 4.82 -6.62 11.49
CA PRO A 132 4.59 -5.21 11.23
C PRO A 132 5.89 -4.40 11.22
N ILE A 133 5.88 -3.28 10.51
CA ILE A 133 6.83 -2.19 10.75
C ILE A 133 6.45 -1.43 12.02
N THR A 134 7.44 -0.88 12.72
CA THR A 134 7.21 -0.02 13.90
C THR A 134 7.38 1.43 13.49
N ILE A 135 6.32 2.23 13.67
CA ILE A 135 6.27 3.66 13.32
C ILE A 135 6.12 4.47 14.60
N MET A 136 6.94 5.49 14.78
CA MET A 136 6.91 6.34 15.97
C MET A 136 5.72 7.30 15.95
N ASN A 137 5.53 8.02 14.85
CA ASN A 137 4.48 9.02 14.70
C ASN A 137 3.31 8.48 13.86
N VAL A 138 2.62 7.45 14.36
CA VAL A 138 1.51 6.77 13.66
C VAL A 138 0.43 7.75 13.20
N TYR A 139 0.15 8.80 13.97
CA TYR A 139 -0.84 9.83 13.64
C TYR A 139 -0.53 10.58 12.33
N ARG A 140 0.74 10.65 11.90
CA ARG A 140 1.17 11.27 10.64
C ARG A 140 1.16 10.29 9.46
N LEU A 141 0.99 9.00 9.70
CA LEU A 141 1.02 7.98 8.64
C LEU A 141 -0.06 8.23 7.59
N ARG A 142 -1.25 8.64 8.03
CA ARG A 142 -2.35 8.99 7.14
C ARG A 142 -1.91 10.03 6.12
N ASP A 143 -1.29 11.11 6.56
CA ASP A 143 -0.89 12.21 5.67
C ASP A 143 0.11 11.73 4.62
N VAL A 144 1.13 10.95 5.04
CA VAL A 144 2.13 10.39 4.13
C VAL A 144 1.51 9.45 3.10
N VAL A 145 0.67 8.51 3.54
CA VAL A 145 0.04 7.52 2.64
C VAL A 145 -0.92 8.21 1.69
N VAL A 146 -1.66 9.23 2.14
CA VAL A 146 -2.55 10.04 1.30
C VAL A 146 -1.77 10.75 0.20
N GLN A 147 -0.55 11.29 0.45
CA GLN A 147 0.25 11.89 -0.62
C GLN A 147 0.57 10.91 -1.76
N VAL A 148 0.80 9.64 -1.43
CA VAL A 148 1.08 8.59 -2.43
C VAL A 148 -0.20 8.13 -3.14
N LEU A 149 -1.33 8.08 -2.41
CA LEU A 149 -2.60 7.61 -2.95
C LEU A 149 -3.37 8.67 -3.74
N LYS A 150 -3.16 9.97 -3.46
CA LYS A 150 -3.85 11.11 -4.07
C LYS A 150 -3.98 11.02 -5.60
N PRO A 151 -2.94 10.66 -6.37
CA PRO A 151 -3.06 10.54 -7.83
C PRO A 151 -4.02 9.45 -8.32
N LEU A 152 -4.33 8.42 -7.51
CA LEU A 152 -5.33 7.39 -7.84
C LEU A 152 -6.76 7.85 -7.56
N PHE A 153 -6.87 8.76 -6.62
CA PHE A 153 -8.07 9.10 -5.87
C PHE A 153 -8.73 10.37 -6.42
N ASP A 154 -7.94 11.31 -6.91
CA ASP A 154 -8.41 12.46 -7.70
C ASP A 154 -9.09 12.01 -9.01
N LYS A 155 -8.76 10.80 -9.52
CA LYS A 155 -9.39 10.23 -10.71
C LYS A 155 -10.75 9.58 -10.46
N SER A 156 -11.04 9.16 -9.23
CA SER A 156 -12.25 8.38 -8.94
C SER A 156 -13.49 9.25 -8.72
N GLY A 157 -13.34 10.58 -8.61
CA GLY A 157 -14.45 11.51 -8.34
C GLY A 157 -15.15 11.23 -7.00
N VAL A 158 -14.44 10.63 -6.05
CA VAL A 158 -14.93 10.30 -4.70
C VAL A 158 -14.30 11.31 -3.75
N ASP A 159 -15.11 12.01 -2.95
CA ASP A 159 -14.62 12.95 -1.94
C ASP A 159 -13.92 12.20 -0.78
N TRP A 160 -12.75 12.71 -0.38
CA TRP A 160 -11.82 12.05 0.56
C TRP A 160 -11.93 12.53 2.01
N TYR A 161 -13.04 13.18 2.39
CA TYR A 161 -13.25 13.66 3.75
C TYR A 161 -14.08 12.68 4.58
N VAL A 162 -13.40 11.78 5.30
CA VAL A 162 -13.87 11.18 6.57
C VAL A 162 -12.70 11.08 7.53
#